data_AF-A0A1I8N676-F1
#
_entry.id   AF-A0A1I8N676-F1
#
_cell.length_a   1.000
_cell.length_b   1.000
_cell.length_c   1.000
_cell.angle_alpha   90.00
_cell.angle_beta   90.00
_cell.angle_gamma   90.00
#
_symmetry.space_group_name_H-M   'P 1'
#
loop_
_entity.id
_entity.type
_entity.pdbx_description
1 polymer ?
#
loop_
_entity_poly.entity_id
_entity_poly.type
_entity_poly.pdbx_seq_one_letter_code
_entity_poly.pdbx_strand_id
1 'polypeptide(L)' 'MSGCCGCCSALRPRYKRLVDNIFPVNSEDGLVKSNMEKLTFYSLSSPDKLDRIGEYLYQKASKDINRKRYK' A
#
# COMPACT_ATOMS: atom_id res chain seq x y z
N MET A 1 10.77 -23.62 -7.84
CA MET A 1 10.46 -23.13 -9.20
C MET A 1 8.98 -22.81 -9.28
N SER A 2 8.62 -21.55 -9.47
CA SER A 2 7.44 -21.17 -10.26
C SER A 2 7.52 -19.66 -10.48
N GLY A 3 7.99 -19.30 -11.69
CA GLY A 3 7.93 -17.93 -12.16
C GLY A 3 6.52 -17.60 -12.60
N CYS A 4 6.06 -16.40 -12.25
CA CYS A 4 4.98 -15.73 -12.97
C CYS A 4 5.32 -14.26 -13.09
N CYS A 5 6.05 -13.97 -14.18
CA CYS A 5 5.97 -12.83 -15.09
C CYS A 5 5.22 -11.58 -14.60
N GLY A 6 5.85 -10.41 -14.78
CA GLY A 6 5.40 -9.07 -14.39
C GLY A 6 4.16 -8.51 -15.10
N CYS A 7 3.12 -9.32 -15.31
CA CYS A 7 1.81 -8.93 -15.88
C CYS A 7 0.73 -8.76 -14.78
N CYS A 8 1.08 -9.02 -13.51
CA CYS A 8 0.12 -9.15 -12.40
C CYS A 8 -0.37 -7.83 -11.79
N SER A 9 -0.07 -6.68 -12.40
CA SER A 9 -0.64 -5.41 -11.98
C SER A 9 -2.16 -5.52 -11.94
N ALA A 10 -2.80 -6.11 -12.96
CA ALA A 10 -4.25 -6.30 -13.06
C ALA A 10 -4.87 -7.14 -11.93
N LEU A 11 -4.17 -8.17 -11.44
CA LEU A 11 -4.63 -9.06 -10.36
C LEU A 11 -4.50 -8.43 -8.97
N ARG A 12 -3.68 -7.38 -8.85
CA ARG A 12 -3.45 -6.75 -7.55
C ARG A 12 -4.67 -5.94 -7.12
N PRO A 13 -5.27 -6.21 -5.95
CA PRO A 13 -6.44 -5.47 -5.48
C PRO A 13 -6.20 -3.97 -5.45
N ARG A 14 -7.21 -3.18 -5.82
CA ARG A 14 -7.14 -1.71 -5.89
C ARG A 14 -6.60 -1.07 -4.61
N TYR A 15 -7.04 -1.55 -3.44
CA TYR A 15 -6.60 -1.01 -2.15
C TYR A 15 -5.08 -1.15 -1.93
N LYS A 16 -4.45 -2.26 -2.38
CA LYS A 16 -3.00 -2.44 -2.26
C LYS A 16 -2.21 -1.43 -3.09
N ARG A 17 -2.73 -1.07 -4.28
CA ARG A 17 -2.10 -0.06 -5.13
C ARG A 17 -2.26 1.33 -4.53
N LEU A 18 -3.43 1.65 -3.98
CA LEU A 18 -3.66 2.93 -3.29
C LEU A 18 -2.72 3.08 -2.08
N VAL A 19 -2.62 2.05 -1.24
CA VAL A 19 -1.68 2.03 -0.11
C VAL A 19 -0.23 2.19 -0.58
N ASP A 20 0.17 1.53 -1.65
CA ASP A 20 1.55 1.69 -2.12
C ASP A 20 1.86 3.09 -2.62
N ASN A 21 0.89 3.75 -3.24
CA ASN A 21 1.07 5.08 -3.82
C ASN A 21 1.16 6.20 -2.78
N ILE A 22 0.77 5.97 -1.51
CA ILE A 22 0.94 7.01 -0.47
C ILE A 22 2.41 7.15 -0.05
N PHE A 23 3.20 6.09 -0.24
CA PHE A 23 4.62 6.09 0.10
C PHE A 23 5.45 6.53 -1.12
N PRO A 24 6.34 7.51 -0.96
CA PRO A 24 7.26 7.93 -2.00
C PRO A 24 8.31 6.84 -2.28
N VAL A 25 9.05 7.00 -3.39
CA VAL A 25 10.19 6.12 -3.71
C VAL A 25 11.35 6.39 -2.74
N ASN A 26 11.59 7.67 -2.41
CA ASN A 26 12.59 8.08 -1.43
C ASN A 26 11.89 8.46 -0.13
N SER A 27 12.38 7.97 1.02
CA SER A 27 11.78 8.24 2.33
C SER A 27 11.74 9.74 2.70
N GLU A 28 12.70 10.52 2.20
CA GLU A 28 12.84 11.96 2.46
C GLU A 28 11.68 12.81 1.88
N ASP A 29 11.05 12.35 0.80
CA ASP A 29 9.97 13.08 0.12
C ASP A 29 8.68 13.11 0.95
N GLY A 30 8.58 12.29 1.99
CA GLY A 30 7.43 12.22 2.88
C GLY A 30 6.16 11.69 2.19
N LEU A 31 5.08 11.63 2.96
CA LEU A 31 3.80 11.07 2.50
C LEU A 31 3.22 11.90 1.33
N VAL A 32 2.81 11.22 0.25
CA VAL A 32 2.17 11.89 -0.90
C VAL A 32 0.73 12.26 -0.54
N LYS A 33 0.51 13.51 -0.11
CA LYS A 33 -0.77 14.00 0.45
C LYS A 33 -1.99 13.70 -0.42
N SER A 34 -1.91 13.94 -1.73
CA SER A 34 -3.02 13.69 -2.66
C SER A 34 -3.40 12.20 -2.77
N ASN A 35 -2.41 11.30 -2.69
CA ASN A 35 -2.66 9.86 -2.66
C ASN A 35 -3.22 9.42 -1.31
N MET A 36 -2.81 10.07 -0.22
CA MET A 36 -3.39 9.83 1.11
C MET A 36 -4.87 10.23 1.15
N GLU A 37 -5.23 11.41 0.67
CA GLU A 37 -6.62 11.84 0.57
C GLU A 37 -7.45 10.83 -0.24
N LYS A 38 -6.92 10.38 -1.39
CA LYS A 38 -7.56 9.34 -2.22
C LYS A 38 -7.75 8.01 -1.49
N LEU A 39 -6.77 7.59 -0.68
CA LEU A 39 -6.87 6.39 0.14
C LEU A 39 -7.93 6.56 1.23
N THR A 40 -7.98 7.72 1.90
CA THR A 40 -8.98 8.05 2.93
C THR A 40 -10.40 8.06 2.36
N PHE A 41 -10.64 8.69 1.22
CA PHE A 41 -11.95 8.64 0.57
C PHE A 41 -12.35 7.20 0.18
N TYR A 42 -11.37 6.41 -0.28
CA TYR A 42 -11.62 5.02 -0.64
C TYR A 42 -11.96 4.16 0.59
N SER A 43 -11.27 4.34 1.72
CA SER A 43 -11.54 3.60 2.96
C SER A 43 -12.89 3.96 3.56
N LEU A 44 -13.31 5.23 3.50
CA LEU A 44 -14.61 5.67 4.02
C LEU A 44 -15.81 5.15 3.22
N SER A 45 -15.60 4.65 2.00
CA SER A 45 -16.70 4.17 1.15
C SER A 45 -17.36 2.86 1.61
N SER A 46 -16.72 2.09 2.51
CA SER A 46 -17.34 0.93 3.17
C SER A 46 -16.43 0.38 4.29
N PRO A 47 -16.98 -0.11 5.42
CA PRO A 47 -16.21 -0.68 6.52
C PRO A 47 -15.21 -1.77 6.10
N ASP A 48 -15.63 -2.75 5.28
CA ASP A 48 -14.77 -3.86 4.82
C ASP A 48 -13.49 -3.40 4.09
N LYS A 49 -13.52 -2.23 3.46
CA LYS A 49 -12.33 -1.67 2.79
C LYS A 49 -11.32 -1.18 3.80
N LEU A 50 -11.78 -0.53 4.88
CA LEU A 50 -10.93 -0.03 5.94
C LEU A 50 -10.16 -1.19 6.59
N ASP A 51 -10.85 -2.29 6.90
CA ASP A 51 -10.23 -3.49 7.51
C ASP A 51 -9.12 -4.06 6.60
N ARG A 52 -9.41 -4.22 5.31
CA ARG A 52 -8.43 -4.70 4.32
C ARG A 52 -7.23 -3.77 4.14
N ILE A 53 -7.45 -2.46 4.26
CA ILE A 53 -6.40 -1.44 4.17
C ILE A 53 -5.53 -1.48 5.43
N GLY A 54 -6.13 -1.55 6.62
CA GLY A 54 -5.43 -1.65 7.89
C GLY A 54 -4.54 -2.89 7.96
N GLU A 55 -5.09 -4.06 7.62
CA GLU A 55 -4.34 -5.32 7.55
C GLU A 55 -3.14 -5.21 6.60
N TYR A 56 -3.34 -4.61 5.43
CA TYR A 56 -2.26 -4.48 4.45
C TYR A 56 -1.18 -3.47 4.86
N LEU A 57 -1.57 -2.37 5.53
CA LEU A 57 -0.63 -1.43 6.14
C LEU A 57 0.24 -2.13 7.20
N TYR A 58 -0.37 -2.92 8.08
CA TYR A 58 0.35 -3.73 9.07
C TYR A 58 1.34 -4.68 8.40
N GLN A 59 0.91 -5.46 7.40
CA GLN A 59 1.79 -6.38 6.67
C GLN A 59 2.95 -5.65 5.99
N LYS A 60 2.71 -4.47 5.42
CA LYS A 60 3.74 -3.67 4.76
C LYS A 60 4.76 -3.15 5.78
N ALA A 61 4.30 -2.53 6.86
CA ALA A 61 5.16 -2.04 7.94
C ALA A 61 6.01 -3.18 8.54
N SER A 62 5.39 -4.33 8.84
CA SER A 62 6.10 -5.52 9.33
C SER A 62 7.21 -5.97 8.36
N LYS A 63 6.93 -6.02 7.06
CA LYS A 63 7.93 -6.35 6.03
C LYS A 63 9.05 -5.32 5.94
N ASP A 64 8.74 -4.04 6.01
CA ASP A 64 9.74 -2.98 5.91
C ASP A 64 10.64 -2.94 7.16
N ILE A 65 10.07 -3.15 8.36
CA ILE A 65 10.84 -3.35 9.60
C ILE A 65 11.79 -4.55 9.48
N ASN A 66 11.26 -5.70 9.07
CA ASN A 66 12.07 -6.93 8.91
C ASN A 66 13.19 -6.75 7.87
N ARG A 67 13.00 -5.89 6.87
CA ARG A 67 13.98 -5.56 5.84
C ARG A 67 14.86 -4.36 6.19
N LYS A 68 14.71 -3.77 7.38
CA LYS A 68 15.43 -2.57 7.84
C LYS A 68 15.25 -1.35 6.93
N ARG A 69 14.05 -1.17 6.36
CA ARG A 69 13.64 -0.06 5.48
C ARG A 69 12.85 1.02 6.22
N TYR A 70 13.34 1.46 7.37
CA TYR A 70 12.72 2.51 8.19
C TYR A 70 13.55 3.80 8.21
N LYS A 71 14.56 3.89 7.34
CA LYS A 71 15.36 5.08 7.09
C LYS A 71 14.80 5.82 5.89
#